data_AF-A0A918I760-F1
#
_entry.id   AF-A0A918I760-F1
#
_cell.length_a   1.000
_cell.length_b   1.000
_cell.length_c   1.000
_cell.angle_alpha   90.00
_cell.angle_beta   90.00
_cell.angle_gamma   90.00
#
_symmetry.space_group_name_H-M   'P 1'
#
loop_
_entity.id
_entity.type
_entity.pdbx_description
1 polymer ?
#
loop_
_entity_poly.entity_id
_entity_poly.type
_entity_poly.pdbx_seq_one_letter_code
_entity_poly.pdbx_strand_id
1 'polypeptide(L)'
;MALGIAASPALAQAGPPSDAGVQPIEVDDNPPVSCPTGATGFRVEDPTTGSVNIPGDGNFTITVTDTTAGQVFSFDIPTADHRSAIKVVAKGGTGGANVYTYDSTTGFPNGITMDGSLHAPINPSGKFADLSHIDFCVIPSNY
;
A
#
# COMPACT_ATOMS: atom_id res chain seq x y z
N MET A 1 32.15 20.49 10.84
CA MET A 1 31.56 19.29 10.20
C MET A 1 30.38 19.79 9.39
N ALA A 2 30.50 19.83 8.06
CA ALA A 2 29.47 20.38 7.19
C ALA A 2 28.45 19.27 6.88
N LEU A 3 27.22 19.44 7.38
CA LEU A 3 26.09 18.61 6.99
C LEU A 3 25.70 19.00 5.57
N GLY A 4 26.15 18.22 4.60
CA GLY A 4 25.68 18.30 3.22
C GLY A 4 24.26 17.78 3.15
N ILE A 5 23.28 18.67 3.23
CA ILE A 5 21.92 18.38 2.77
C ILE A 5 22.00 18.24 1.25
N ALA A 6 22.11 17.00 0.78
CA ALA A 6 21.81 16.67 -0.59
C ALA A 6 20.33 17.01 -0.81
N ALA A 7 20.07 18.15 -1.46
CA ALA A 7 18.78 18.39 -2.06
C ALA A 7 18.65 17.37 -3.21
N SER A 8 18.04 16.23 -2.91
CA SER A 8 17.41 15.41 -3.94
C SER A 8 16.52 16.33 -4.77
N PRO A 9 16.41 16.14 -6.10
CA PRO A 9 15.45 16.90 -6.88
C PRO A 9 14.08 16.77 -6.22
N ALA A 10 13.22 17.78 -6.35
CA ALA A 10 11.84 17.72 -5.91
C ALA A 10 11.08 16.67 -6.74
N LEU A 11 11.40 15.41 -6.48
CA LEU A 11 10.75 14.20 -6.92
C LEU A 11 9.62 13.96 -5.92
N ALA A 12 8.53 13.39 -6.39
CA ALA A 12 7.36 13.12 -5.58
C ALA A 12 7.75 12.51 -4.21
N GLN A 13 7.06 13.01 -3.19
CA GLN A 13 7.30 12.59 -1.81
C GLN A 13 6.28 11.50 -1.54
N ALA A 14 6.77 10.32 -1.12
CA ALA A 14 5.92 9.19 -0.78
C ALA A 14 4.71 9.60 0.08
N GLY A 15 4.93 10.51 1.03
CA GLY A 15 3.92 11.10 1.90
C GLY A 15 4.10 10.64 3.35
N PRO A 16 3.12 10.90 4.22
CA PRO A 16 3.14 10.45 5.61
C PRO A 16 3.09 8.91 5.73
N PRO A 17 3.43 8.35 6.91
CA PRO A 17 3.24 6.93 7.19
C PRO A 17 1.74 6.57 7.28
N SER A 18 1.44 5.27 7.13
CA SER A 18 0.12 4.71 7.40
C SER A 18 -0.27 4.75 8.89
N ASP A 19 -1.51 4.42 9.22
CA ASP A 19 -2.01 4.34 10.59
C ASP A 19 -1.23 3.31 11.44
N ALA A 20 -0.71 2.25 10.82
CA ALA A 20 0.18 1.27 11.45
C ALA A 20 1.62 1.79 11.63
N GLY A 21 1.92 3.02 11.20
CA GLY A 21 3.24 3.63 11.29
C GLY A 21 4.22 3.20 10.19
N VAL A 22 3.73 2.52 9.14
CA VAL A 22 4.58 2.08 8.03
C VAL A 22 4.82 3.25 7.08
N GLN A 23 6.08 3.67 6.97
CA GLN A 23 6.48 4.70 6.01
C GLN A 23 6.51 4.11 4.59
N PRO A 24 5.72 4.63 3.63
CA PRO A 24 5.80 4.16 2.25
C PRO A 24 7.15 4.51 1.62
N ILE A 25 7.62 3.61 0.76
CA ILE A 25 8.71 3.87 -0.18
C ILE A 25 8.08 4.14 -1.53
N GLU A 26 8.31 5.33 -2.06
CA GLU A 26 7.92 5.63 -3.43
C GLU A 26 8.86 4.94 -4.42
N VAL A 27 8.28 4.30 -5.43
CA VAL A 27 9.00 3.69 -6.54
C VAL A 27 8.52 4.32 -7.84
N ASP A 28 9.47 4.50 -8.76
CA ASP A 28 9.18 4.99 -10.10
C ASP A 28 8.31 3.97 -10.86
N ASP A 29 7.52 4.47 -11.80
CA ASP A 29 6.68 3.69 -12.71
C ASP A 29 5.60 2.81 -12.04
N ASN A 30 5.12 1.80 -12.77
CA ASN A 30 4.16 0.79 -12.32
C ASN A 30 4.83 -0.58 -12.37
N PRO A 31 5.63 -0.97 -11.35
CA PRO A 31 6.18 -2.30 -11.34
C PRO A 31 5.04 -3.33 -11.38
N PRO A 32 5.19 -4.45 -12.12
CA PRO A 32 4.20 -5.51 -12.10
C PRO A 32 4.06 -6.08 -10.68
N VAL A 33 2.89 -6.64 -10.38
CA VAL A 33 2.65 -7.34 -9.11
C VAL A 33 3.72 -8.42 -8.93
N SER A 34 4.56 -8.25 -7.91
CA SER A 34 5.64 -9.17 -7.59
C SER A 34 5.59 -9.43 -6.11
N CYS A 35 5.39 -10.68 -5.70
CA CYS A 35 5.25 -11.05 -4.30
C CYS A 35 6.38 -11.96 -3.85
N PRO A 36 6.82 -11.87 -2.58
CA PRO A 36 7.69 -12.88 -1.99
C PRO A 36 7.10 -14.29 -2.11
N THR A 37 7.96 -15.31 -2.13
CA THR A 37 7.55 -16.71 -2.14
C THR A 37 6.59 -17.00 -0.98
N GLY A 38 5.50 -17.73 -1.27
CA GLY A 38 4.48 -18.08 -0.27
C GLY A 38 3.34 -17.07 -0.13
N ALA A 39 3.37 -15.96 -0.88
CA ALA A 39 2.26 -15.01 -0.95
C ALA A 39 1.56 -15.04 -2.31
N THR A 40 0.25 -14.79 -2.29
CA THR A 40 -0.59 -14.61 -3.46
C THR A 40 -0.64 -13.13 -3.82
N GLY A 41 -0.26 -12.81 -5.06
CA GLY A 41 -0.32 -11.46 -5.62
C GLY A 41 -1.58 -11.23 -6.43
N PHE A 42 -2.27 -10.12 -6.20
CA PHE A 42 -3.43 -9.71 -7.00
C PHE A 42 -3.60 -8.19 -7.03
N ARG A 43 -4.35 -7.72 -8.03
CA ARG A 43 -4.63 -6.31 -8.27
C ARG A 43 -6.11 -6.01 -8.04
N VAL A 44 -6.38 -4.87 -7.42
CA VAL A 44 -7.70 -4.24 -7.34
C VAL A 44 -7.67 -3.01 -8.25
N GLU A 45 -8.30 -3.11 -9.41
CA GLU A 45 -8.48 -1.99 -10.35
C GLU A 45 -9.59 -1.07 -9.84
N ASP A 46 -9.44 0.24 -10.06
CA ASP A 46 -10.42 1.28 -9.70
C ASP A 46 -11.02 1.07 -8.30
N PRO A 47 -10.19 1.09 -7.24
CA PRO A 47 -10.58 0.65 -5.91
C PRO A 47 -11.72 1.50 -5.35
N THR A 48 -12.75 0.84 -4.83
CA THR A 48 -13.89 1.45 -4.15
C THR A 48 -14.15 0.72 -2.82
N THR A 49 -14.90 1.37 -1.93
CA THR A 49 -15.26 0.76 -0.64
C THR A 49 -16.11 -0.50 -0.85
N GLY A 50 -15.65 -1.62 -0.31
CA GLY A 50 -16.37 -2.89 -0.41
C GLY A 50 -15.51 -4.11 -0.15
N SER A 51 -16.13 -5.27 -0.37
CA SER A 51 -15.46 -6.57 -0.25
C SER A 51 -14.65 -6.86 -1.51
N VAL A 52 -13.40 -7.27 -1.32
CA VAL A 52 -12.47 -7.69 -2.36
C VAL A 52 -12.16 -9.17 -2.21
N ASN A 53 -12.19 -9.92 -3.31
CA ASN A 53 -11.81 -11.34 -3.31
C ASN A 53 -10.28 -11.48 -3.33
N ILE A 54 -9.78 -12.35 -2.45
CA ILE A 54 -8.41 -12.87 -2.53
C ILE A 54 -8.48 -14.12 -3.42
N PRO A 55 -7.76 -14.16 -4.56
CA PRO A 55 -7.84 -15.29 -5.48
C PRO A 55 -7.56 -16.62 -4.79
N GLY A 56 -8.56 -17.50 -4.78
CA GLY A 56 -8.48 -18.84 -4.18
C GLY A 56 -8.52 -18.90 -2.65
N ASP A 57 -8.70 -17.76 -1.95
CA ASP A 57 -8.43 -17.68 -0.51
C ASP A 57 -9.32 -16.66 0.23
N GLY A 58 -10.60 -16.57 -0.12
CA GLY A 58 -11.61 -15.80 0.62
C GLY A 58 -11.76 -14.32 0.20
N ASN A 59 -12.15 -13.44 1.13
CA ASN A 59 -12.34 -12.01 0.89
C ASN A 59 -11.78 -11.14 2.03
N PHE A 60 -11.64 -9.84 1.79
CA PHE A 60 -11.34 -8.82 2.79
C PHE A 60 -12.05 -7.52 2.42
N THR A 61 -12.05 -6.53 3.30
CA THR A 61 -12.70 -5.24 3.03
C THR A 61 -11.67 -4.17 2.70
N ILE A 62 -11.94 -3.35 1.69
CA ILE A 62 -11.26 -2.08 1.46
C ILE A 62 -12.24 -0.95 1.76
N THR A 63 -11.77 0.13 2.38
CA THR A 63 -12.51 1.40 2.46
C THR A 63 -11.69 2.48 1.79
N VAL A 64 -12.28 3.20 0.83
CA VAL A 64 -11.67 4.34 0.15
C VAL A 64 -12.38 5.61 0.61
N THR A 65 -11.63 6.64 0.96
CA THR A 65 -12.17 7.92 1.45
C THR A 65 -11.44 9.10 0.80
N ASP A 66 -12.21 10.06 0.30
CA ASP A 66 -11.68 11.34 -0.16
C ASP A 66 -11.41 12.26 1.03
N THR A 67 -10.18 12.77 1.13
CA THR A 67 -9.78 13.74 2.15
C THR A 67 -9.35 15.06 1.51
N THR A 68 -9.09 16.08 2.32
CA THR A 68 -8.49 17.33 1.83
C THR A 68 -7.10 17.12 1.21
N ALA A 69 -6.38 16.07 1.62
CA ALA A 69 -5.07 15.70 1.12
C ALA A 69 -5.12 14.83 -0.14
N GLY A 70 -6.30 14.34 -0.56
CA GLY A 70 -6.49 13.39 -1.65
C GLY A 70 -7.11 12.08 -1.17
N GLN A 71 -7.18 11.09 -2.05
CA GLN A 71 -7.71 9.76 -1.73
C GLN A 71 -6.79 9.01 -0.77
N VAL A 72 -7.41 8.44 0.27
CA VAL A 72 -6.77 7.46 1.16
C VAL A 72 -7.61 6.18 1.18
N PHE A 73 -7.00 5.08 1.58
CA PHE A 73 -7.70 3.83 1.79
C PHE A 73 -7.22 3.09 3.03
N SER A 74 -8.07 2.19 3.49
CA SER A 74 -7.75 1.17 4.50
C SER A 74 -8.14 -0.20 4.00
N PHE A 75 -7.54 -1.23 4.58
CA PHE A 75 -7.95 -2.61 4.39
C PHE A 75 -8.13 -3.33 5.73
N ASP A 76 -9.03 -4.30 5.75
CA ASP A 76 -9.29 -5.18 6.90
C ASP A 76 -9.52 -6.61 6.42
N ILE A 77 -8.56 -7.48 6.72
CA ILE A 77 -8.60 -8.92 6.54
C ILE A 77 -9.08 -9.54 7.87
N PRO A 78 -10.24 -10.22 7.90
CA PRO A 78 -10.74 -10.79 9.14
C PRO A 78 -9.73 -11.74 9.79
N THR A 79 -9.43 -11.51 11.07
CA THR A 79 -8.40 -12.26 11.81
C THR A 79 -8.68 -13.76 11.88
N ALA A 80 -9.96 -14.15 11.84
CA ALA A 80 -10.40 -15.53 11.86
C ALA A 80 -9.95 -16.32 10.62
N ASP A 81 -9.57 -15.63 9.55
CA ASP A 81 -9.20 -16.28 8.30
C ASP A 81 -7.70 -16.57 8.23
N HIS A 82 -6.91 -16.24 9.25
CA HIS A 82 -5.47 -16.57 9.34
C HIS A 82 -4.64 -16.11 8.13
N ARG A 83 -5.01 -14.97 7.52
CA ARG A 83 -4.34 -14.34 6.37
C ARG A 83 -3.68 -13.04 6.78
N SER A 84 -2.63 -12.63 6.07
CA SER A 84 -1.94 -11.36 6.33
C SER A 84 -1.41 -10.72 5.07
N ALA A 85 -1.56 -9.41 4.95
CA ALA A 85 -0.87 -8.63 3.93
C ALA A 85 0.61 -8.48 4.33
N ILE A 86 1.51 -8.77 3.39
CA ILE A 86 2.96 -8.55 3.56
C ILE A 86 3.50 -7.43 2.67
N LYS A 87 2.74 -7.06 1.64
CA LYS A 87 3.02 -5.89 0.82
C LYS A 87 1.74 -5.33 0.23
N VAL A 88 1.64 -4.01 0.22
CA VAL A 88 0.59 -3.26 -0.46
C VAL A 88 1.24 -2.19 -1.31
N VAL A 89 0.84 -2.09 -2.57
CA VAL A 89 1.35 -1.08 -3.51
C VAL A 89 0.18 -0.22 -3.97
N ALA A 90 0.17 1.03 -3.55
CA ALA A 90 -0.85 2.00 -3.92
C ALA A 90 -0.36 2.82 -5.11
N LYS A 91 -1.04 2.66 -6.25
CA LYS A 91 -0.70 3.42 -7.45
C LYS A 91 -1.76 4.47 -7.75
N GLY A 92 -1.27 5.64 -8.15
CA GLY A 92 -2.09 6.74 -8.64
C GLY A 92 -1.29 7.68 -9.53
N GLY A 93 -1.98 8.36 -10.43
CA GLY A 93 -1.38 9.29 -11.40
C GLY A 93 -0.26 8.67 -12.25
N THR A 94 0.61 9.53 -12.79
CA THR A 94 1.72 9.12 -13.68
C THR A 94 3.07 9.05 -12.97
N GLY A 95 3.14 9.39 -11.68
CA GLY A 95 4.40 9.66 -10.96
C GLY A 95 5.12 8.42 -10.43
N GLY A 96 4.40 7.36 -10.08
CA GLY A 96 4.99 6.21 -9.41
C GLY A 96 3.98 5.42 -8.61
N ALA A 97 4.43 4.72 -7.59
CA ALA A 97 3.58 4.02 -6.63
C ALA A 97 4.20 4.09 -5.23
N ASN A 98 3.34 4.06 -4.20
CA ASN A 98 3.77 3.90 -2.82
C ASN A 98 3.77 2.42 -2.46
N VAL A 99 4.90 1.93 -1.96
CA VAL A 99 5.06 0.55 -1.48
C VAL A 99 5.09 0.54 0.04
N TYR A 100 4.15 -0.20 0.62
CA TYR A 100 4.07 -0.50 2.04
C TYR A 100 4.48 -1.96 2.23
N THR A 101 5.55 -2.20 2.98
CA THR A 101 6.06 -3.54 3.28
C THR A 101 5.80 -3.87 4.75
N TYR A 102 5.22 -5.03 5.02
CA TYR A 102 4.92 -5.52 6.37
C TYR A 102 5.79 -6.75 6.64
N ASP A 103 6.95 -6.50 7.25
CA ASP A 103 7.91 -7.53 7.64
C ASP A 103 8.57 -7.19 8.99
N SER A 104 9.58 -7.95 9.40
CA SER A 104 10.27 -7.73 10.68
C SER A 104 10.96 -6.35 10.78
N THR A 105 11.32 -5.73 9.66
CA THR A 105 11.96 -4.41 9.63
C THR A 105 10.97 -3.27 9.86
N THR A 106 9.70 -3.48 9.55
CA THR A 106 8.61 -2.54 9.79
C THR A 106 7.75 -2.88 11.01
N GLY A 107 8.13 -3.92 11.76
CA GLY A 107 7.45 -4.32 13.01
C GLY A 107 6.35 -5.38 12.83
N PHE A 108 6.19 -5.92 11.63
CA PHE A 108 5.16 -6.89 11.24
C PHE A 108 5.79 -8.19 10.73
N PRO A 109 6.48 -8.98 11.58
CA PRO A 109 7.23 -10.16 11.14
C PRO A 109 6.38 -11.23 10.41
N ASN A 110 5.06 -11.23 10.61
CA ASN A 110 4.12 -12.14 9.97
C ASN A 110 3.15 -11.42 9.01
N GLY A 111 3.46 -10.18 8.62
CA GLY A 111 2.53 -9.28 7.94
C GLY A 111 1.49 -8.68 8.90
N ILE A 112 0.47 -8.05 8.32
CA ILE A 112 -0.58 -7.34 9.05
C ILE A 112 -1.97 -7.71 8.51
N THR A 113 -3.00 -7.66 9.37
CA THR A 113 -4.38 -7.94 8.98
C THR A 113 -5.17 -6.69 8.62
N MET A 114 -4.78 -5.53 9.14
CA MET A 114 -5.44 -4.25 8.87
C MET A 114 -4.44 -3.10 8.88
N ASP A 115 -4.63 -2.13 8.00
CA ASP A 115 -3.93 -0.85 8.02
C ASP A 115 -4.82 0.23 7.40
N GLY A 116 -4.54 1.50 7.68
CA GLY A 116 -5.35 2.63 7.30
C GLY A 116 -4.56 3.87 6.92
N SER A 117 -5.25 4.85 6.35
CA SER A 117 -4.65 6.07 5.80
C SER A 117 -3.54 5.81 4.75
N LEU A 118 -3.58 4.66 4.04
CA LEU A 118 -2.68 4.40 2.92
C LEU A 118 -3.08 5.30 1.74
N HIS A 119 -2.12 5.66 0.90
CA HIS A 119 -2.36 6.56 -0.23
C HIS A 119 -1.36 6.32 -1.35
N ALA A 120 -1.71 6.75 -2.56
CA ALA A 120 -0.76 6.90 -3.65
C ALA A 120 0.25 8.04 -3.35
N PRO A 121 1.35 8.15 -4.13
CA PRO A 121 2.31 9.23 -3.96
C PRO A 121 1.71 10.63 -4.06
N ILE A 122 2.40 11.61 -3.49
CA ILE A 122 2.05 13.03 -3.64
C ILE A 122 2.34 13.46 -5.09
N ASN A 123 1.32 13.98 -5.77
CA ASN A 123 1.43 14.50 -7.13
C ASN A 123 1.90 15.98 -7.14
N PRO A 124 2.15 16.59 -8.32
CA PRO A 124 2.62 17.99 -8.41
C PRO A 124 1.70 19.05 -7.77
N SER A 125 0.43 18.72 -7.46
CA SER A 125 -0.47 19.62 -6.74
C SER A 125 -0.21 19.65 -5.23
N GLY A 126 0.68 18.79 -4.71
CA GLY A 126 0.95 18.65 -3.28
C GLY A 126 -0.06 17.77 -2.55
N LYS A 127 -0.94 17.08 -3.28
CA LYS A 127 -1.94 16.12 -2.77
C LYS A 127 -1.60 14.71 -3.21
N PHE A 128 -2.13 13.71 -2.50
CA PHE A 128 -2.10 12.33 -2.95
C PHE A 128 -2.77 12.23 -4.32
N ALA A 129 -2.15 11.48 -5.23
CA ALA A 129 -2.77 11.14 -6.50
C ALA A 129 -4.02 10.28 -6.26
N ASP A 130 -5.01 10.41 -7.15
CA ASP A 130 -6.17 9.52 -7.15
C ASP A 130 -5.70 8.09 -7.47
N LEU A 131 -6.29 7.12 -6.77
CA LEU A 131 -5.93 5.71 -6.91
C LEU A 131 -6.37 5.18 -8.27
N SER A 132 -5.44 4.62 -9.04
CA SER A 132 -5.77 3.85 -10.24
C SER A 132 -5.98 2.38 -9.91
N HIS A 133 -5.11 1.84 -9.06
CA HIS A 133 -5.19 0.45 -8.58
C HIS A 133 -4.35 0.24 -7.33
N ILE A 134 -4.64 -0.86 -6.63
CA ILE A 134 -3.87 -1.33 -5.48
C ILE A 134 -3.45 -2.77 -5.71
N ASP A 135 -2.15 -3.04 -5.58
CA ASP A 135 -1.62 -4.40 -5.63
C ASP A 135 -1.38 -4.93 -4.22
N PHE A 136 -1.88 -6.13 -3.94
CA PHE A 136 -1.72 -6.80 -2.66
C PHE A 136 -0.85 -8.05 -2.83
N CYS A 137 0.01 -8.30 -1.84
CA CYS A 137 0.64 -9.58 -1.59
C CYS A 137 0.15 -10.09 -0.23
N VAL A 138 -0.59 -11.20 -0.25
CA VAL A 138 -1.21 -11.79 0.96
C VAL A 138 -0.66 -13.19 1.20
N ILE A 139 -0.26 -13.50 2.42
CA ILE A 139 -0.01 -14.87 2.86
C ILE A 139 -1.37 -15.56 3.07
N PRO A 140 -1.64 -16.69 2.40
CA PRO A 140 -2.93 -17.34 2.46
C PRO A 140 -3.12 -18.18 3.73
N SER A 141 -4.38 -18.54 4.03
CA SER A 141 -4.78 -19.20 5.29
C SER A 141 -4.24 -20.62 5.51
N ASN A 142 -3.51 -21.19 4.53
CA ASN A 142 -3.18 -22.63 4.46
C ASN A 142 -1.68 -22.93 4.60
N TYR A 143 -0.98 -22.26 5.51
CA TYR A 143 0.35 -22.68 5.97
C TYR A 143 0.35 -23.11 7.43
#